data_AF-A0A2L2YL00-F1
#
_entry.id   AF-A0A2L2YL00-F1
#
_cell.length_a   1.000
_cell.length_b   1.000
_cell.length_c   1.000
_cell.angle_alpha   90.00
_cell.angle_beta   90.00
_cell.angle_gamma   90.00
#
_symmetry.space_group_name_H-M   'P 1'
#
loop_
_entity.id
_entity.type
_entity.pdbx_description
1 polymer ?
#
loop_
_entity_poly.entity_id
_entity_poly.type
_entity_poly.pdbx_seq_one_letter_code
_entity_poly.pdbx_strand_id
1 'polypeptide(L)' 'EENRLLIIHGLRDENVHFAHTSQLINALIKAGKPYQLQIYPTERHSLRHLDTSEHYATTLLSFLQQHL' A
#
# COMPACT_ATOMS: atom_id res chain seq x y z
N GLU A 1 3.69 16.60 -6.20
CA GLU A 1 3.24 15.94 -7.43
C GLU A 1 2.39 14.74 -7.04
N GLU A 2 1.20 14.64 -7.61
CA GLU A 2 0.30 13.50 -7.41
C GLU A 2 0.81 12.26 -8.15
N ASN A 3 0.28 11.08 -7.83
CA ASN A 3 0.52 9.83 -8.56
C ASN A 3 1.98 9.34 -8.58
N ARG A 4 2.80 9.74 -7.60
CA ARG A 4 4.21 9.33 -7.47
C ARG A 4 4.51 8.36 -6.33
N LEU A 5 3.52 8.10 -5.48
CA LEU A 5 3.68 7.25 -4.30
C LEU A 5 2.45 6.34 -4.14
N LEU A 6 2.70 5.04 -4.21
CA LEU A 6 1.76 3.98 -3.87
C LEU A 6 2.30 3.21 -2.66
N ILE A 7 1.52 3.18 -1.58
CA ILE A 7 1.81 2.42 -0.36
C ILE A 7 0.94 1.18 -0.35
N ILE A 8 1.52 0.01 -0.11
CA ILE A 8 0.81 -1.27 -0.05
C ILE A 8 1.19 -2.00 1.24
N HIS A 9 0.23 -2.41 2.05
CA HIS A 9 0.50 -3.10 3.33
C HIS A 9 -0.60 -4.10 3.71
N GLY A 10 -0.20 -5.28 4.20
CA GLY A 10 -1.09 -6.20 4.90
C GLY A 10 -1.46 -5.70 6.31
N LEU A 11 -2.75 -5.69 6.64
CA LEU A 11 -3.25 -5.12 7.91
C LEU A 11 -2.86 -6.00 9.12
N ARG A 12 -2.68 -7.30 8.92
CA ARG A 12 -2.35 -8.27 9.97
C ARG A 12 -0.86 -8.61 10.02
N ASP A 13 -0.02 -7.73 9.48
CA ASP A 13 1.43 -7.90 9.55
C ASP A 13 1.93 -7.75 11.00
N GLU A 14 2.44 -8.87 11.54
CA GLU A 14 2.99 -8.97 12.88
C GLU A 14 4.52 -8.80 12.91
N ASN A 15 5.18 -8.75 11.75
CA ASN A 15 6.62 -8.49 11.61
C ASN A 15 6.88 -7.00 11.35
N VAL A 16 6.17 -6.42 10.38
CA VAL A 16 6.19 -5.00 10.08
C VAL A 16 4.81 -4.43 10.36
N HIS A 17 4.59 -4.00 11.60
CA HIS A 17 3.28 -3.52 12.04
C HIS A 17 2.73 -2.38 11.18
N PHE A 18 1.41 -2.40 10.96
CA PHE A 18 0.71 -1.35 10.22
C PHE A 18 0.85 0.05 10.87
N ALA A 19 1.22 0.11 12.16
CA ALA A 19 1.54 1.35 12.85
C ALA A 19 2.61 2.18 12.13
N HIS A 20 3.58 1.55 11.46
CA HIS A 20 4.58 2.26 10.65
C HIS A 20 3.92 3.03 9.48
N THR A 21 3.04 2.36 8.75
CA THR A 21 2.28 2.98 7.65
C THR A 21 1.34 4.07 8.15
N SER A 22 0.66 3.86 9.29
CA SER A 22 -0.17 4.90 9.92
C SER A 22 0.63 6.15 10.30
N GLN A 23 1.85 5.99 10.85
CA GLN A 23 2.72 7.13 11.17
C GLN A 23 3.17 7.88 9.92
N LEU A 24 3.56 7.16 8.86
CA LEU A 24 3.92 7.76 7.58
C LEU A 24 2.76 8.54 6.95
N ILE A 25 1.56 7.95 6.92
CA ILE A 25 0.34 8.60 6.41
C ILE A 25 0.06 9.90 7.16
N ASN A 26 0.12 9.86 8.50
CA ASN A 26 -0.11 11.06 9.30
C ASN A 26 0.92 12.17 8.99
N ALA A 27 2.19 11.80 8.76
CA ALA A 27 3.21 12.75 8.36
C ALA A 27 2.96 13.32 6.95
N LEU A 28 2.57 12.49 5.98
CA LEU A 28 2.21 12.91 4.61
C LEU A 28 1.02 13.88 4.61
N ILE A 29 -0.02 13.58 5.39
CA ILE A 29 -1.19 14.45 5.58
C ILE A 29 -0.76 15.81 6.14
N LYS A 30 0.02 15.84 7.22
CA LYS A 30 0.53 17.09 7.82
C LYS A 30 1.39 17.90 6.85
N ALA A 31 2.12 17.24 5.97
CA ALA A 31 2.98 17.87 4.97
C ALA A 31 2.24 18.23 3.66
N GLY A 32 0.94 17.95 3.54
CA GLY A 32 0.16 18.17 2.33
C GLY A 32 0.68 17.38 1.12
N LYS A 33 1.21 16.17 1.35
CA LYS A 33 1.78 15.33 0.29
C LYS A 33 0.77 14.26 -0.14
N PRO A 34 0.42 14.17 -1.43
CA PRO A 34 -0.51 13.16 -1.93
C PRO A 34 0.12 11.77 -1.90
N TYR A 35 -0.70 10.75 -1.67
CA TYR A 35 -0.32 9.33 -1.71
C TYR A 35 -1.52 8.48 -2.12
N GLN A 36 -1.24 7.30 -2.69
CA GLN A 36 -2.22 6.23 -2.88
C GLN A 36 -1.94 5.10 -1.89
N LEU A 37 -2.98 4.42 -1.40
CA LEU A 37 -2.86 3.38 -0.39
C LEU A 37 -3.72 2.16 -0.75
N GLN A 38 -3.09 0.98 -0.75
CA GLN A 38 -3.76 -0.32 -0.85
C GLN A 38 -3.54 -1.11 0.45
N ILE A 39 -4.63 -1.55 1.06
CA ILE A 39 -4.60 -2.38 2.27
C ILE A 39 -5.08 -3.78 1.91
N TYR A 40 -4.40 -4.80 2.44
CA TYR A 40 -4.87 -6.19 2.40
C TYR A 40 -5.31 -6.64 3.80
N PRO A 41 -6.62 -6.64 4.11
CA PRO A 41 -7.11 -6.80 5.48
C PRO A 41 -6.78 -8.14 6.13
N THR A 42 -6.68 -9.21 5.34
CA THR A 42 -6.48 -10.58 5.80
C THR A 42 -5.02 -11.01 5.79
N GLU A 43 -4.15 -10.27 5.08
CA GLU A 43 -2.75 -10.61 4.86
C GLU A 43 -1.84 -10.11 5.97
N ARG A 44 -0.72 -10.84 6.15
CA ARG A 44 0.37 -10.50 7.05
C ARG A 44 1.50 -9.84 6.26
N HIS A 45 2.75 -10.21 6.54
CA HIS A 45 3.93 -9.72 5.83
C HIS A 45 4.01 -10.23 4.38
N SER A 46 3.58 -11.47 4.14
CA SER A 46 3.51 -12.06 2.80
C SER A 46 2.07 -12.12 2.33
N LEU A 47 1.84 -11.89 1.04
CA LEU A 47 0.56 -12.12 0.39
C LEU A 47 0.43 -13.62 0.11
N ARG A 48 -0.45 -14.31 0.85
CA ARG A 48 -0.59 -15.78 0.76
C ARG A 48 -1.82 -16.23 -0.01
N HIS A 49 -2.87 -15.42 -0.03
CA HIS A 49 -4.09 -15.75 -0.78
C HIS A 49 -3.88 -15.41 -2.25
N LEU A 50 -4.34 -16.30 -3.13
CA LEU A 50 -4.21 -16.14 -4.58
C LEU A 50 -4.90 -14.86 -5.04
N ASP A 51 -6.15 -14.64 -4.63
CA ASP A 51 -6.94 -13.46 -4.97
C ASP A 51 -6.24 -12.16 -4.60
N THR A 52 -5.57 -12.14 -3.44
CA THR A 52 -4.80 -10.97 -2.98
C THR A 52 -3.54 -10.75 -3.81
N SER A 53 -2.87 -11.83 -4.20
CA SER A 53 -1.67 -11.77 -5.04
C SER A 53 -1.99 -11.30 -6.46
N GLU A 54 -3.10 -11.77 -7.04
CA GLU A 54 -3.61 -11.34 -8.34
C GLU A 54 -4.04 -9.86 -8.31
N HIS A 55 -4.77 -9.46 -7.27
CA HIS A 55 -5.15 -8.07 -7.07
C HIS A 55 -3.91 -7.18 -6.96
N TYR A 56 -2.91 -7.59 -6.16
CA TYR A 56 -1.64 -6.87 -6.03
C TYR A 56 -0.92 -6.67 -7.35
N ALA A 57 -0.77 -7.72 -8.14
CA ALA A 57 -0.13 -7.63 -9.45
C ALA A 57 -0.90 -6.67 -10.37
N THR A 58 -2.23 -6.77 -10.39
CA THR A 58 -3.10 -5.91 -11.20
C THR A 58 -2.99 -4.44 -10.77
N THR A 59 -3.04 -4.15 -9.47
CA THR A 59 -2.87 -2.78 -8.95
C THR A 59 -1.51 -2.20 -9.30
N LEU A 60 -0.43 -2.97 -9.13
CA LEU A 60 0.93 -2.53 -9.43
C LEU A 60 1.11 -2.22 -10.91
N LEU A 61 0.67 -3.13 -11.80
CA LEU A 61 0.77 -2.94 -13.24
C LEU A 61 -0.06 -1.74 -13.70
N SER A 62 -1.28 -1.57 -13.18
CA SER A 62 -2.12 -0.41 -13.50
C SER A 62 -1.49 0.89 -13.05
N PHE A 63 -0.90 0.95 -11.85
CA PHE A 63 -0.23 2.14 -11.35
C PHE A 63 0.96 2.53 -12.24
N LEU A 64 1.81 1.57 -12.59
CA LEU A 64 2.94 1.80 -13.47
C LEU A 64 2.48 2.25 -14.87
N GLN A 65 1.51 1.56 -15.46
CA GLN A 65 0.98 1.92 -16.78
C GLN A 65 0.41 3.34 -16.85
N GLN A 66 -0.20 3.83 -15.77
CA GLN A 66 -0.85 5.14 -15.75
C GLN A 66 0.09 6.28 -15.38
N HIS A 67 1.22 6.00 -14.71
CA HIS A 67 2.00 7.02 -14.03
C HIS A 67 3.52 6.93 -14.25
N LEU A 68 4.00 5.96 -15.04
CA LEU A 68 5.39 5.82 -15.49
C LEU A 68 5.48 5.82 -17.02
#